data_AF-A0A9X1IUG7-F1
#
_entry.id   AF-A0A9X1IUG7-F1
#
_cell.length_a   1.000
_cell.length_b   1.000
_cell.length_c   1.000
_cell.angle_alpha   90.00
_cell.angle_beta   90.00
_cell.angle_gamma   90.00
#
_symmetry.space_group_name_H-M   'P 1'
#
loop_
_entity.id
_entity.type
_entity.pdbx_description
1 polymer ?
#
loop_
_entity_poly.entity_id
_entity_poly.type
_entity_poly.pdbx_seq_one_letter_code
_entity_poly.pdbx_strand_id
1 'polypeptide(L)'
;MSRSTEFTLSLIATIFLTIGWIIVGLITIYAGFAPVDEMDYTLFTYLVIYSVLTIPLLVLIWVGTFKIKRDSRGWGIFILVMGVLYTFSVYFIPGTLLLISGIMMVAKKDKSQNIAV
;
A
#
# COMPACT_ATOMS: atom_id res chain seq x y z
N MET A 1 10.27 -22.45 4.65
CA MET A 1 10.84 -21.26 5.31
C MET A 1 9.69 -20.29 5.51
N SER A 2 9.43 -19.81 6.73
CA SER A 2 8.31 -18.89 6.99
C SER A 2 8.45 -17.64 6.11
N ARG A 3 7.35 -17.14 5.51
CA ARG A 3 7.31 -15.86 4.79
C ARG A 3 7.33 -14.65 5.75
N SER A 4 8.10 -14.76 6.83
CA SER A 4 8.06 -13.82 7.96
C SER A 4 8.64 -12.47 7.57
N THR A 5 9.71 -12.46 6.79
CA THR A 5 10.39 -11.23 6.37
C THR A 5 9.52 -10.44 5.40
N GLU A 6 8.94 -11.11 4.40
CA GLU A 6 8.04 -10.51 3.41
C GLU A 6 6.81 -9.92 4.10
N PHE A 7 6.24 -10.68 5.06
CA PHE A 7 5.12 -10.24 5.87
C PHE A 7 5.46 -8.99 6.68
N THR A 8 6.54 -9.02 7.46
CA THR A 8 6.95 -7.88 8.29
C THR A 8 7.20 -6.62 7.45
N LEU A 9 7.89 -6.74 6.31
CA LEU A 9 8.11 -5.63 5.38
C LEU A 9 6.79 -5.04 4.86
N SER A 10 5.88 -5.89 4.38
CA SER A 10 4.58 -5.43 3.89
C SER A 10 3.72 -4.80 4.99
N LEU A 11 3.81 -5.31 6.22
CA LEU A 11 3.07 -4.80 7.37
C LEU A 11 3.55 -3.42 7.77
N ILE A 12 4.87 -3.22 7.89
CA ILE A 12 5.46 -1.91 8.18
C ILE A 12 5.06 -0.91 7.09
N ALA A 13 5.16 -1.32 5.83
CA ALA A 13 4.79 -0.49 4.69
C ALA A 13 3.31 -0.08 4.75
N THR A 14 2.42 -1.02 5.01
CA THR A 14 0.97 -0.78 5.10
C THR A 14 0.61 0.14 6.26
N ILE A 15 1.29 0.01 7.41
CA ILE A 15 1.12 0.91 8.55
C ILE A 15 1.53 2.34 8.17
N PHE A 16 2.71 2.51 7.56
CA PHE A 16 3.16 3.83 7.10
C PHE A 16 2.23 4.44 6.04
N LEU A 17 1.71 3.62 5.13
CA LEU A 17 0.73 4.06 4.14
C LEU A 17 -0.57 4.53 4.80
N THR A 18 -1.03 3.81 5.83
CA THR A 18 -2.22 4.19 6.63
C THR A 18 -1.99 5.49 7.39
N ILE A 19 -0.84 5.66 8.03
CA ILE A 19 -0.48 6.91 8.73
C ILE A 19 -0.43 8.07 7.74
N GLY A 20 0.23 7.88 6.59
CA GLY A 20 0.32 8.89 5.55
C GLY A 20 -1.05 9.27 4.97
N TRP A 21 -1.95 8.30 4.81
CA TRP A 21 -3.33 8.56 4.40
C TRP A 21 -4.11 9.37 5.45
N ILE A 22 -3.96 9.04 6.75
CA ILE A 22 -4.59 9.79 7.85
C ILE A 22 -4.11 11.25 7.86
N ILE A 23 -2.80 11.49 7.70
CA ILE A 23 -2.23 12.84 7.66
C ILE A 23 -2.83 13.65 6.50
N VAL A 24 -2.90 13.06 5.30
CA VAL A 24 -3.55 13.71 4.15
C VAL A 24 -5.02 13.99 4.45
N GLY A 25 -5.75 13.04 5.05
CA GLY A 25 -7.14 13.25 5.46
C GLY A 25 -7.32 14.41 6.43
N LEU A 26 -6.44 14.56 7.43
CA LEU A 26 -6.48 15.68 8.37
C LEU A 26 -6.22 17.03 7.67
N ILE A 27 -5.26 17.07 6.75
CA ILE A 27 -4.98 18.26 5.93
C ILE A 27 -6.21 18.62 5.08
N THR A 28 -6.83 17.64 4.44
CA THR A 28 -8.05 17.84 3.64
C THR A 28 -9.19 18.39 4.51
N ILE A 29 -9.41 17.84 5.70
CA ILE A 29 -10.44 18.33 6.62
C ILE A 29 -10.15 19.79 7.01
N TYR A 30 -8.91 20.11 7.38
CA TYR A 30 -8.54 21.48 7.74
C TYR A 30 -8.73 22.45 6.57
N ALA A 31 -8.34 22.06 5.36
CA ALA A 31 -8.56 22.84 4.14
C ALA A 31 -10.05 23.08 3.86
N GLY A 32 -10.93 22.13 4.19
CA GLY A 32 -12.38 22.28 4.05
C GLY A 32 -13.02 23.26 5.04
N PHE A 33 -12.31 23.63 6.11
CA PHE A 33 -12.74 24.66 7.07
C PHE A 33 -12.11 26.04 6.79
N ALA A 34 -11.26 26.16 5.76
CA ALA A 34 -10.67 27.43 5.39
C ALA A 34 -11.75 28.41 4.84
N PRO A 35 -11.56 29.73 5.01
CA PRO A 35 -12.43 30.73 4.41
C PRO A 35 -12.52 30.54 2.89
N VAL A 36 -13.72 30.76 2.33
CA VAL A 36 -14.02 30.56 0.89
C VAL A 36 -13.07 31.35 -0.02
N ASP A 37 -12.62 32.53 0.43
CA ASP A 37 -11.75 33.42 -0.34
C ASP A 37 -10.29 32.92 -0.41
N GLU A 38 -9.89 32.03 0.50
CA GLU A 38 -8.54 31.45 0.58
C GLU A 38 -8.49 29.98 0.13
N MET A 39 -9.65 29.35 -0.08
CA MET A 39 -9.74 27.93 -0.40
C MET A 39 -9.61 27.67 -1.91
N ASP A 40 -8.55 26.98 -2.31
CA ASP A 40 -8.46 26.38 -3.64
C ASP A 40 -9.42 25.18 -3.73
N TYR A 41 -10.62 25.46 -4.23
CA TYR A 41 -11.66 24.45 -4.46
C TYR A 41 -11.21 23.28 -5.34
N THR A 42 -10.27 23.51 -6.27
CA THR A 42 -9.76 22.46 -7.16
C THR A 42 -8.89 21.50 -6.36
N LEU A 43 -7.95 22.03 -5.58
CA LEU A 43 -7.08 21.25 -4.71
C LEU A 43 -7.90 20.48 -3.66
N PHE A 44 -8.85 21.15 -3.01
CA PHE A 44 -9.72 20.53 -2.00
C PHE A 44 -10.52 19.36 -2.58
N THR A 45 -11.20 19.58 -3.72
CA THR A 45 -12.00 18.54 -4.38
C THR A 45 -11.13 17.36 -4.81
N TYR A 46 -9.94 17.63 -5.36
CA TYR A 46 -8.96 16.60 -5.71
C TYR A 46 -8.57 15.76 -4.49
N LEU A 47 -8.22 16.40 -3.37
CA LEU A 47 -7.82 15.72 -2.14
C LEU A 47 -8.95 14.88 -1.53
N VAL A 48 -10.20 15.36 -1.57
CA VAL A 48 -11.37 14.60 -1.11
C VAL A 48 -11.56 13.34 -1.98
N ILE A 49 -11.61 13.49 -3.30
CA ILE A 49 -11.79 12.35 -4.22
C ILE A 49 -10.65 11.35 -4.06
N TYR A 50 -9.41 11.83 -4.03
CA TYR A 50 -8.23 11.00 -3.81
C TYR A 50 -8.31 10.21 -2.50
N SER A 51 -8.70 10.86 -1.40
CA SER A 51 -8.80 10.23 -0.08
C SER A 51 -9.88 9.16 -0.04
N VAL A 52 -11.02 9.37 -0.69
CA VAL A 52 -12.12 8.40 -0.75
C VAL A 52 -11.76 7.20 -1.63
N LEU A 53 -11.17 7.43 -2.81
CA LEU A 53 -10.77 6.36 -3.74
C LEU A 53 -9.62 5.50 -3.20
N THR A 54 -8.77 6.05 -2.32
CA THR A 54 -7.68 5.30 -1.71
C THR A 54 -8.11 4.32 -0.63
N ILE A 55 -9.29 4.49 -0.01
CA ILE A 55 -9.83 3.57 1.02
C ILE A 55 -9.87 2.10 0.54
N PRO A 56 -10.55 1.76 -0.58
CA PRO A 56 -10.62 0.37 -1.03
C PRO A 56 -9.24 -0.20 -1.37
N LEU A 57 -8.34 0.60 -1.94
CA LEU A 57 -6.97 0.17 -2.22
C LEU A 57 -6.21 -0.12 -0.94
N LEU A 58 -6.34 0.73 0.08
CA LEU A 58 -5.69 0.57 1.37
C LEU A 58 -6.17 -0.71 2.08
N VAL A 59 -7.48 -1.00 2.00
CA VAL A 59 -8.06 -2.26 2.49
C VAL A 59 -7.47 -3.47 1.74
N LEU A 60 -7.37 -3.41 0.42
CA LEU A 60 -6.78 -4.49 -0.37
C LEU A 60 -5.31 -4.73 -0.05
N ILE A 61 -4.53 -3.68 0.24
CA ILE A 61 -3.13 -3.77 0.68
C ILE A 61 -3.03 -4.44 2.06
N TRP A 62 -3.92 -4.11 2.99
CA TRP A 62 -4.04 -4.80 4.28
C TRP A 62 -4.36 -6.29 4.09
N VAL A 63 -5.36 -6.61 3.27
CA VAL A 63 -5.73 -8.00 2.95
C VAL A 63 -4.56 -8.74 2.31
N GLY A 64 -3.91 -8.12 1.32
CA GLY A 64 -2.73 -8.68 0.64
C GLY A 64 -1.61 -8.98 1.61
N THR A 65 -1.28 -8.03 2.49
CA THR A 65 -0.31 -8.17 3.58
C THR A 65 -0.60 -9.38 4.46
N PHE A 66 -1.84 -9.60 4.91
CA PHE A 66 -2.16 -10.79 5.71
C PHE A 66 -2.17 -12.09 4.91
N LYS A 67 -2.52 -12.03 3.61
CA LYS A 67 -2.50 -13.19 2.71
C LYS A 67 -1.10 -13.66 2.36
N ILE A 68 -0.07 -12.83 2.56
CA ILE A 68 1.35 -13.23 2.48
C ILE A 68 1.65 -14.45 3.34
N LYS A 69 1.13 -14.48 4.58
CA LYS A 69 1.38 -15.57 5.52
C LYS A 69 0.84 -16.92 5.03
N ARG A 70 -0.10 -16.91 4.07
CA ARG A 70 -0.76 -18.10 3.50
C ARG A 70 -0.19 -18.53 2.15
N ASP A 71 1.01 -18.07 1.77
CA ASP A 71 1.74 -18.55 0.57
C ASP A 71 1.00 -18.29 -0.75
N SER A 72 0.13 -17.28 -0.81
CA SER A 72 -0.65 -17.01 -2.02
C SER A 72 0.12 -16.16 -3.03
N ARG A 73 0.49 -16.79 -4.15
CA ARG A 73 1.27 -16.16 -5.23
C ARG A 73 0.56 -14.97 -5.89
N GLY A 74 -0.76 -15.04 -6.07
CA GLY A 74 -1.55 -13.94 -6.66
C GLY A 74 -1.51 -12.65 -5.82
N TRP A 75 -1.59 -12.78 -4.50
CA TRP A 75 -1.46 -11.64 -3.59
C TRP A 75 -0.03 -11.07 -3.57
N GLY A 76 1.00 -11.90 -3.81
CA GLY A 76 2.37 -11.41 -3.98
C GLY A 76 2.55 -10.53 -5.22
N ILE A 77 1.92 -10.89 -6.34
CA ILE A 77 1.92 -10.06 -7.56
C ILE A 77 1.17 -8.75 -7.30
N PHE A 78 0.01 -8.80 -6.63
CA PHE A 78 -0.71 -7.59 -6.24
C PHE A 78 0.15 -6.65 -5.40
N ILE A 79 0.82 -7.15 -4.35
CA ILE A 79 1.71 -6.34 -3.50
C ILE A 79 2.87 -5.76 -4.30
N LEU A 80 3.44 -6.51 -5.26
CA LEU A 80 4.48 -6.01 -6.15
C LEU A 80 3.97 -4.85 -7.01
N VAL A 81 2.81 -4.99 -7.65
CA VAL A 81 2.22 -3.93 -8.50
C VAL A 81 1.89 -2.69 -7.67
N MET A 82 1.27 -2.86 -6.51
CA MET A 82 1.01 -1.74 -5.59
C MET A 82 2.31 -1.09 -5.13
N GLY A 83 3.36 -1.87 -4.85
CA GLY A 83 4.69 -1.37 -4.53
C GLY A 83 5.23 -0.44 -5.61
N VAL A 84 5.21 -0.86 -6.88
CA VAL A 84 5.64 -0.02 -8.02
C VAL A 84 4.84 1.28 -8.06
N LEU A 85 3.51 1.20 -8.00
CA LEU A 85 2.63 2.38 -8.07
C LEU A 85 2.92 3.37 -6.93
N TYR A 86 3.10 2.89 -5.71
CA TYR A 86 3.37 3.76 -4.57
C TYR A 86 4.80 4.27 -4.50
N THR A 87 5.79 3.55 -5.04
CA THR A 87 7.16 4.05 -5.15
C THR A 87 7.23 5.31 -6.01
N PHE A 88 6.42 5.42 -7.06
CA PHE A 88 6.37 6.64 -7.89
C PHE A 88 5.40 7.72 -7.36
N SER A 89 4.99 7.64 -6.10
CA SER A 89 4.06 8.58 -5.47
C SER A 89 4.70 9.30 -4.27
N VAL A 90 3.94 10.21 -3.64
CA VAL A 90 4.30 10.81 -2.33
C VAL A 90 4.53 9.79 -1.22
N TYR A 91 4.03 8.56 -1.39
CA TYR A 91 4.25 7.44 -0.49
C TYR A 91 5.49 6.61 -0.86
N PHE A 92 6.56 7.26 -1.30
CA PHE A 92 7.81 6.60 -1.76
C PHE A 92 8.34 5.55 -0.76
N ILE A 93 8.47 5.92 0.52
CA ILE A 93 9.03 5.04 1.56
C ILE A 93 8.20 3.75 1.71
N PRO A 94 6.90 3.79 2.04
CA PRO A 94 6.10 2.57 2.11
C PRO A 94 5.97 1.86 0.75
N GLY A 95 5.98 2.60 -0.37
CA GLY A 95 5.99 2.00 -1.71
C GLY A 95 7.20 1.09 -1.95
N THR A 96 8.41 1.58 -1.63
CA THR A 96 9.64 0.77 -1.77
C THR A 96 9.64 -0.47 -0.89
N LEU A 97 9.11 -0.39 0.33
CA LEU A 97 8.99 -1.54 1.23
C LEU A 97 7.99 -2.59 0.70
N LEU A 98 6.85 -2.14 0.15
CA LEU A 98 5.90 -3.03 -0.56
C LEU A 98 6.54 -3.66 -1.79
N LEU A 99 7.32 -2.89 -2.56
CA LEU A 99 8.00 -3.38 -3.75
C LEU A 99 9.00 -4.49 -3.42
N ILE A 100 9.87 -4.26 -2.43
CA ILE A 100 10.85 -5.26 -1.98
C ILE A 100 10.13 -6.51 -1.47
N SER A 101 9.09 -6.34 -0.64
CA SER A 101 8.28 -7.46 -0.17
C SER A 101 7.70 -8.26 -1.34
N GLY A 102 7.06 -7.58 -2.30
CA GLY A 102 6.49 -8.15 -3.51
C GLY A 102 7.50 -8.94 -4.35
N ILE A 103 8.68 -8.38 -4.60
CA ILE A 103 9.75 -9.04 -5.36
C ILE A 103 10.18 -10.32 -4.64
N MET A 104 10.39 -10.27 -3.32
CA MET A 104 10.73 -11.45 -2.53
C MET A 104 9.64 -12.52 -2.61
N MET A 105 8.36 -12.12 -2.65
CA MET A 105 7.25 -13.08 -2.80
C MET A 105 7.23 -13.79 -4.13
N VAL A 106 7.45 -13.03 -5.22
CA VAL A 106 7.33 -13.51 -6.60
C VAL A 106 8.54 -14.35 -6.98
N ALA A 107 9.73 -13.99 -6.49
CA ALA A 107 10.99 -14.68 -6.77
C ALA A 107 11.16 -15.99 -5.98
N LYS A 108 10.42 -16.19 -4.88
CA LYS A 108 10.55 -17.39 -4.05
C LYS A 108 9.89 -18.59 -4.75
N LYS A 109 10.65 -19.65 -5.00
CA LYS A 109 10.13 -20.92 -5.51
C LYS A 109 9.23 -21.59 -4.46
N ASP A 110 8.01 -21.95 -4.85
CA ASP A 110 7.09 -22.70 -4.00
C ASP A 110 7.68 -24.10 -3.73
N LYS A 111 7.61 -24.52 -2.47
CA LYS A 111 8.11 -25.83 -2.01
C LYS A 111 7.45 -27.02 -2.75
N SER A 112 6.29 -26.78 -3.38
CA SER A 112 5.57 -27.73 -4.24
C SER A 112 6.32 -28.13 -5.51
N GLN A 113 7.32 -27.38 -5.97
CA GLN A 113 8.11 -27.75 -7.15
C GLN A 113 9.26 -28.72 -6.84
N ASN A 114 9.52 -29.03 -5.56
CA ASN A 114 10.62 -29.93 -5.14
C ASN A 114 10.18 -31.39 -4.96
N ILE A 115 8.99 -31.79 -5.42
CA ILE A 115 8.51 -33.20 -5.35
C ILE A 115 8.54 -33.86 -6.75
N ALA A 116 8.94 -33.13 -7.80
CA ALA A 116 8.97 -33.63 -9.17
C ALA A 116 10.36 -33.48 -9.82
N VAL A 117 11.42 -33.81 -9.08
CA VAL A 117 12.75 -34.12 -9.62
C VAL A 117 13.30 -35.33 -8.88
#